data_AF-A0A817BS01-F1
#
_entry.id   AF-A0A817BS01-F1
#
_cell.length_a   1.000
_cell.length_b   1.000
_cell.length_c   1.000
_cell.angle_alpha   90.00
_cell.angle_beta   90.00
_cell.angle_gamma   90.00
#
_symmetry.space_group_name_H-M   'P 1'
#
loop_
_entity.id
_entity.type
_entity.pdbx_description
1 polymer ?
#
loop_
_entity_poly.entity_id
_entity_poly.type
_entity_poly.pdbx_seq_one_letter_code
_entity_poly.pdbx_strand_id
1 'polypeptide(L)'
;MHYAGTIGNMLHRDAAEFGWKSVDSGQHDWSTMQTLIGNYIKSLNFSYKVQLRSANIKYFEGLTQFIDEHTIEWKDLKKSGRLTFNKAIIATGGRPTYGDFPGRELCISSDDVFWLKKSPGKTLIIGAAYIALECASFLHHLGNDVTVMIRSRPLRTMDHQCGEMICELMERDGVKFIMPANPRSFSAMEKPNKLENAKECRPGIWEHGKDAKENDQFLHESGAIEVQHADGKVTWIHPKGEIEVKYEYADQRKGKIQSECFDTGM
;
A
#
# COMPACT_ATOMS: atom_id res chain seq x y z
N MET A 1 -12.27 -1.88 -1.72
CA MET A 1 -11.73 -2.63 -2.87
C MET A 1 -12.07 -4.11 -2.77
N HIS A 2 -11.73 -4.82 -1.68
CA HIS A 2 -12.14 -6.22 -1.44
C HIS A 2 -13.53 -6.60 -1.93
N TYR A 3 -14.58 -5.91 -1.47
CA TYR A 3 -15.97 -6.21 -1.85
C TYR A 3 -16.22 -6.15 -3.37
N ALA A 4 -15.55 -5.25 -4.10
CA ALA A 4 -15.61 -5.18 -5.55
C ALA A 4 -14.87 -6.37 -6.21
N GLY A 5 -13.73 -6.79 -5.64
CA GLY A 5 -13.07 -8.03 -6.04
C GLY A 5 -13.93 -9.27 -5.78
N THR A 6 -14.57 -9.37 -4.61
CA THR A 6 -15.52 -10.46 -4.30
C THR A 6 -16.66 -10.50 -5.32
N ILE A 7 -17.24 -9.35 -5.68
CA ILE A 7 -18.24 -9.27 -6.76
C ILE A 7 -17.65 -9.75 -8.09
N GLY A 8 -16.46 -9.28 -8.48
CA GLY A 8 -15.78 -9.73 -9.70
C GLY A 8 -15.60 -11.25 -9.75
N ASN A 9 -15.09 -11.86 -8.67
CA ASN A 9 -14.94 -13.30 -8.57
C ASN A 9 -16.27 -14.05 -8.70
N MET A 10 -17.31 -13.60 -7.98
CA MET A 10 -18.65 -14.19 -8.07
C MET A 10 -19.24 -14.08 -9.48
N LEU A 11 -19.05 -12.96 -10.18
CA LEU A 11 -19.53 -12.76 -11.55
C LEU A 11 -18.79 -13.63 -12.58
N HIS A 12 -17.46 -13.77 -12.43
CA HIS A 12 -16.63 -14.50 -13.39
C HIS A 12 -16.59 -16.02 -13.17
N ARG A 13 -16.82 -16.51 -11.94
CA ARG A 13 -16.72 -17.94 -11.60
C ARG A 13 -18.04 -18.55 -11.17
N ASP A 14 -18.61 -18.01 -10.10
CA ASP A 14 -19.70 -18.69 -9.38
C ASP A 14 -21.05 -18.53 -10.12
N ALA A 15 -21.29 -17.37 -10.74
CA ALA A 15 -22.58 -17.00 -11.32
C ALA A 15 -23.16 -18.06 -12.26
N ALA A 16 -22.34 -18.63 -13.15
CA ALA A 16 -22.77 -19.65 -14.10
C ALA A 16 -23.17 -20.97 -13.41
N GLU A 17 -22.45 -21.39 -12.36
CA GLU A 17 -22.74 -22.60 -11.58
C GLU A 17 -24.05 -22.45 -10.78
N PHE A 18 -24.31 -21.25 -10.26
CA PHE A 18 -25.59 -20.89 -9.62
C PHE A 18 -26.71 -20.56 -10.62
N GLY A 19 -26.53 -20.82 -11.91
CA GLY A 19 -27.57 -20.76 -12.94
C GLY A 19 -27.77 -19.41 -13.65
N TRP A 20 -26.90 -18.42 -13.40
CA TRP A 20 -26.94 -17.11 -14.06
C TRP A 20 -26.28 -17.15 -15.45
N LYS A 21 -27.00 -17.71 -16.43
CA LYS A 21 -26.48 -18.07 -17.77
C LYS A 21 -26.23 -16.91 -18.76
N SER A 22 -26.40 -15.66 -18.36
CA SER A 22 -26.30 -14.49 -19.26
C SER A 22 -25.81 -13.22 -18.56
N VAL A 23 -24.98 -13.39 -17.53
CA VAL A 23 -24.28 -12.27 -16.89
C VAL A 23 -23.10 -11.88 -17.77
N ASP A 24 -23.20 -10.72 -18.43
CA ASP A 24 -22.01 -10.05 -18.94
C ASP A 24 -21.22 -9.52 -17.75
N SER A 25 -20.09 -10.15 -17.48
CA SER A 25 -19.19 -9.76 -16.39
C SER A 25 -18.29 -8.57 -16.77
N GLY A 26 -18.22 -8.23 -18.07
CA GLY A 26 -17.53 -7.05 -18.59
C GLY A 26 -16.04 -6.96 -18.22
N GLN A 27 -15.55 -5.73 -18.20
CA GLN A 27 -14.29 -5.36 -17.55
C GLN A 27 -14.61 -4.40 -16.40
N HIS A 28 -13.89 -4.54 -15.28
CA HIS A 28 -14.09 -3.67 -14.13
C HIS A 28 -13.56 -2.25 -14.38
N ASP A 29 -14.43 -1.24 -14.24
CA ASP A 29 -14.03 0.18 -14.27
C ASP A 29 -13.49 0.64 -12.91
N TRP A 30 -12.17 0.72 -12.85
CA TRP A 30 -11.42 1.25 -11.71
C TRP A 30 -11.84 2.67 -11.31
N SER A 31 -12.14 3.54 -12.27
CA SER A 31 -12.45 4.96 -12.00
C SER A 31 -13.80 5.13 -11.30
N THR A 32 -14.79 4.30 -11.66
CA THR A 32 -16.08 4.21 -10.96
C THR A 32 -15.89 3.72 -9.52
N MET A 33 -15.12 2.64 -9.29
CA MET A 33 -14.84 2.16 -7.93
C MET A 33 -14.11 3.21 -7.09
N GLN A 34 -13.06 3.85 -7.65
CA GLN A 34 -12.29 4.89 -6.96
C GLN A 34 -13.17 6.08 -6.57
N THR A 35 -14.04 6.53 -7.49
CA THR A 35 -14.96 7.65 -7.25
C THR A 35 -15.96 7.33 -6.15
N LEU A 36 -16.53 6.12 -6.14
CA LEU A 36 -17.46 5.66 -5.11
C LEU A 36 -16.79 5.65 -3.72
N ILE A 37 -15.61 5.02 -3.61
CA ILE A 37 -14.84 4.94 -2.36
C ILE A 37 -14.44 6.34 -1.88
N GLY A 38 -13.92 7.19 -2.78
CA GLY A 38 -13.49 8.55 -2.44
C GLY A 38 -14.64 9.44 -1.96
N ASN A 39 -15.85 9.28 -2.51
CA ASN A 39 -17.03 10.01 -2.05
C ASN A 39 -17.53 9.50 -0.69
N TYR A 40 -17.49 8.19 -0.45
CA TYR A 40 -17.80 7.61 0.86
C TYR A 40 -16.84 8.09 1.95
N ILE A 41 -15.52 8.09 1.69
CA ILE A 41 -14.50 8.60 2.63
C ILE A 41 -14.72 10.09 2.93
N LYS A 42 -15.05 10.92 1.93
CA LYS A 42 -15.38 12.35 2.16
C LYS A 42 -16.60 12.51 3.07
N SER A 43 -17.62 11.67 2.91
CA SER A 43 -18.82 11.68 3.77
C SER A 43 -18.49 11.32 5.21
N LEU A 44 -17.69 10.27 5.43
CA LEU A 44 -17.20 9.89 6.76
C LEU A 44 -16.37 11.01 7.41
N ASN A 45 -15.42 11.59 6.67
CA ASN A 45 -14.59 12.68 7.17
C ASN A 45 -15.41 13.92 7.55
N PHE A 46 -16.46 14.24 6.79
CA PHE A 46 -17.40 15.29 7.16
C PHE A 46 -18.18 14.95 8.45
N SER A 47 -18.69 13.72 8.55
CA SER A 47 -19.40 13.24 9.76
C SER A 47 -18.52 13.35 11.01
N TYR A 48 -17.25 12.94 10.94
CA TYR A 48 -16.33 13.10 12.07
C TYR A 48 -16.08 14.56 12.44
N LYS A 49 -15.88 15.46 11.47
CA LYS A 49 -15.73 16.91 11.74
C LYS A 49 -16.99 17.50 12.40
N VAL A 50 -18.19 17.00 12.08
CA VAL A 50 -19.45 17.36 12.78
C VAL A 50 -19.48 16.80 14.21
N GLN A 51 -19.17 15.51 14.41
CA GLN A 51 -19.17 14.86 15.73
C GLN A 51 -18.19 15.54 16.71
N LEU A 52 -16.97 15.86 16.26
CA LEU A 52 -15.98 16.59 17.06
C LEU A 52 -16.51 17.96 17.51
N ARG A 53 -17.18 18.71 16.61
CA ARG A 53 -17.82 19.99 16.96
C ARG A 53 -18.94 19.79 17.98
N SER A 54 -19.82 18.81 17.79
CA SER A 54 -20.93 18.52 18.72
C SER A 54 -20.43 18.09 20.11
N ALA A 55 -19.27 17.46 20.19
CA ALA A 55 -18.59 17.12 21.45
C ALA A 55 -17.79 18.29 22.06
N ASN A 56 -17.87 19.49 21.50
CA ASN A 56 -17.06 20.67 21.87
C ASN A 56 -15.53 20.47 21.78
N ILE A 57 -15.07 19.50 20.98
CA ILE A 57 -13.65 19.22 20.77
C ILE A 57 -13.09 20.20 19.73
N LYS A 58 -12.02 20.92 20.09
CA LYS A 58 -11.29 21.79 19.17
C LYS A 58 -10.40 20.94 18.27
N TYR A 59 -10.76 20.85 17.00
CA TYR A 59 -9.95 20.21 15.97
C TYR A 59 -9.02 21.22 15.29
N PHE A 60 -7.72 20.92 15.28
CA PHE A 60 -6.71 21.65 14.54
C PHE A 60 -6.19 20.74 13.41
N GLU A 61 -6.31 21.21 12.17
CA GLU A 61 -5.81 20.51 10.98
C GLU A 61 -4.39 21.02 10.72
N GLY A 62 -3.38 20.15 10.84
CA GLY A 62 -1.96 20.49 10.68
C GLY A 62 -1.02 19.45 11.28
N LEU A 63 0.24 19.44 10.84
CA LEU A 63 1.31 18.66 11.47
C LEU A 63 1.68 19.30 12.81
N THR A 64 2.05 18.48 13.79
CA THR A 64 2.30 18.92 15.18
C THR A 64 3.64 18.39 15.66
N GLN A 65 4.41 19.23 16.35
CA GLN A 65 5.69 18.91 16.97
C GLN A 65 5.71 19.36 18.43
N PHE A 66 6.36 18.61 19.32
CA PHE A 66 6.66 19.08 20.68
C PHE A 66 7.82 20.07 20.60
N ILE A 67 7.71 21.18 21.33
CA ILE A 67 8.81 22.14 21.51
C ILE A 67 9.35 22.15 22.96
N ASP A 68 8.55 21.61 23.89
CA ASP A 68 8.92 21.24 25.25
C ASP A 68 7.92 20.19 25.78
N GLU A 69 8.10 19.70 27.00
CA GLU A 69 7.27 18.66 27.66
C GLU A 69 5.77 18.98 27.71
N HIS A 70 5.40 20.26 27.71
CA HIS A 70 4.03 20.74 27.93
C HIS A 70 3.50 21.67 26.82
N THR A 71 4.27 21.85 25.74
CA THR A 71 3.92 22.73 24.62
C THR A 71 4.17 22.06 23.28
N ILE A 72 3.14 22.08 22.43
CA ILE A 72 3.24 21.73 21.02
C ILE A 72 3.16 22.98 20.14
N GLU A 73 3.84 22.92 19.00
CA GLU A 73 3.62 23.80 17.87
C GLU A 73 2.94 23.01 16.75
N TRP A 74 1.87 23.56 16.17
CA TRP A 74 1.17 22.95 15.05
C TRP A 74 1.21 23.87 13.83
N LYS A 75 1.26 23.28 12.64
CA LYS A 75 1.41 23.98 11.36
C LYS A 75 0.68 23.26 10.22
N ASP A 76 -0.13 24.04 9.50
CA ASP A 76 -0.73 23.73 8.22
C ASP A 76 -0.22 24.73 7.16
N LEU A 77 -0.54 24.48 5.88
CA LEU A 77 -0.24 25.35 4.74
C LEU A 77 -0.71 26.80 4.92
N LYS A 78 -1.73 27.06 5.76
CA LYS A 78 -2.35 28.39 5.92
C LYS A 78 -2.24 28.99 7.32
N LYS A 79 -1.93 28.18 8.34
CA LYS A 79 -1.97 28.58 9.75
C LYS A 79 -0.91 27.83 10.55
N SER A 80 -0.42 28.48 11.60
CA SER A 80 0.33 27.82 12.67
C SER A 80 -0.09 28.39 14.01
N GLY A 81 0.27 27.69 15.09
CA GLY A 81 0.04 28.15 16.45
C GLY A 81 0.74 27.26 17.46
N ARG A 82 0.72 27.69 18.73
CA ARG A 82 1.22 26.91 19.86
C ARG A 82 0.08 26.61 20.82
N LEU A 83 0.13 25.43 21.44
CA LEU A 83 -0.84 25.00 22.44
C LEU A 83 -0.08 24.39 23.61
N THR A 84 -0.39 24.85 24.82
CA THR A 84 0.07 24.24 26.07
C THR A 84 -0.96 23.23 26.58
N PHE A 85 -0.51 22.19 27.28
CA PHE A 85 -1.38 21.12 27.78
C PHE A 85 -0.89 20.55 29.12
N ASN A 86 -1.82 20.08 29.95
CA ASN A 86 -1.47 19.41 31.21
C ASN A 86 -1.16 17.91 31.01
N LYS A 87 -1.74 17.29 29.96
CA LYS A 87 -1.57 15.89 29.57
C LYS A 87 -1.71 15.77 28.06
N ALA A 88 -0.92 14.90 27.44
CA ALA A 88 -1.03 14.55 26.03
C ALA A 88 -1.38 13.06 25.86
N ILE A 89 -2.01 12.73 24.73
CA ILE A 89 -2.14 11.36 24.23
C ILE A 89 -1.54 11.36 22.83
N ILE A 90 -0.59 10.47 22.58
CA ILE A 90 0.08 10.35 21.28
C ILE A 90 -0.56 9.19 20.53
N ALA A 91 -1.16 9.51 19.38
CA ALA A 91 -1.90 8.58 18.54
C ALA A 91 -1.57 8.83 17.05
N THR A 92 -0.29 9.06 16.77
CA THR A 92 0.29 9.31 15.43
C THR A 92 0.09 8.13 14.47
N GLY A 93 0.01 6.91 14.99
CA GLY A 93 -0.05 5.68 14.19
C GLY A 93 1.27 5.40 13.48
N GLY A 94 1.25 4.58 12.43
CA GLY A 94 2.43 4.30 11.60
C GLY A 94 2.14 4.55 10.13
N ARG A 95 3.19 4.71 9.33
CA ARG A 95 3.12 4.76 7.86
C ARG A 95 3.93 3.61 7.26
N PRO A 96 3.66 3.22 6.01
CA PRO A 96 4.51 2.29 5.27
C PRO A 96 5.90 2.90 5.04
N THR A 97 6.95 2.18 5.42
CA THR A 97 8.36 2.60 5.23
C THR A 97 8.89 2.15 3.87
N TYR A 98 10.14 2.46 3.51
CA TYR A 98 10.79 1.90 2.32
C TYR A 98 12.09 1.21 2.68
N GLY A 99 12.35 0.05 2.07
CA GLY A 99 13.69 -0.53 2.09
C GLY A 99 14.72 0.37 1.40
N ASP A 100 15.99 0.06 1.63
CA ASP A 100 17.12 0.75 1.01
C ASP A 100 17.72 -0.10 -0.12
N PHE A 101 17.39 0.27 -1.36
CA PHE A 101 17.79 -0.43 -2.59
C PHE A 101 17.63 0.51 -3.80
N PRO A 102 18.36 0.30 -4.91
CA PRO A 102 18.25 1.13 -6.12
C PRO A 102 16.86 1.02 -6.77
N GLY A 103 16.26 2.16 -7.13
CA GLY A 103 14.92 2.21 -7.69
C GLY A 103 13.80 2.24 -6.64
N ARG A 104 14.07 2.56 -5.37
CA ARG A 104 13.01 2.66 -4.34
C ARG A 104 12.01 3.77 -4.57
N GLU A 105 12.41 4.83 -5.26
CA GLU A 105 11.54 5.90 -5.77
C GLU A 105 10.56 5.43 -6.86
N LEU A 106 10.73 4.20 -7.33
CA LEU A 106 9.80 3.48 -8.20
C LEU A 106 8.74 2.72 -7.39
N CYS A 107 8.59 3.03 -6.09
CA CYS A 107 7.79 2.35 -5.06
C CYS A 107 7.15 3.40 -4.10
N ILE A 108 5.88 3.26 -3.70
CA ILE A 108 5.17 4.02 -2.64
C ILE A 108 4.38 3.01 -1.79
N SER A 109 3.07 3.10 -1.52
CA SER A 109 2.47 2.25 -0.47
C SER A 109 0.99 1.88 -0.62
N SER A 110 0.46 0.99 0.24
CA SER A 110 -0.98 0.63 0.19
C SER A 110 -1.89 1.85 0.27
N ASP A 111 -1.50 2.89 1.04
CA ASP A 111 -2.12 4.22 1.07
C ASP A 111 -2.47 4.69 -0.36
N ASP A 112 -1.52 4.57 -1.29
CA ASP A 112 -1.59 5.10 -2.65
C ASP A 112 -2.39 4.22 -3.62
N VAL A 113 -2.47 2.88 -3.42
CA VAL A 113 -3.34 1.98 -4.22
C VAL A 113 -4.77 2.52 -4.18
N PHE A 114 -5.24 2.92 -3.00
CA PHE A 114 -6.59 3.44 -2.81
C PHE A 114 -6.85 4.78 -3.52
N TRP A 115 -5.79 5.49 -3.94
CA TRP A 115 -5.84 6.78 -4.64
C TRP A 115 -5.36 6.75 -6.10
N LEU A 116 -4.98 5.59 -6.65
CA LEU A 116 -4.66 5.44 -8.07
C LEU A 116 -5.87 5.82 -8.94
N LYS A 117 -5.64 6.62 -9.99
CA LYS A 117 -6.68 7.07 -10.94
C LYS A 117 -7.04 6.03 -12.01
N LYS A 118 -6.21 5.02 -12.20
CA LYS A 118 -6.35 3.91 -13.15
C LYS A 118 -5.99 2.60 -12.44
N SER A 119 -6.43 1.46 -12.96
CA SER A 119 -6.00 0.15 -12.47
C SER A 119 -4.48 0.01 -12.63
N PRO A 120 -3.75 -0.61 -11.68
CA PRO A 120 -2.29 -0.74 -11.74
C PRO A 120 -1.77 -1.74 -12.79
N GLY A 121 -2.65 -2.47 -13.50
CA GLY A 121 -2.23 -3.41 -14.54
C GLY A 121 -1.44 -4.59 -13.96
N LYS A 122 -0.39 -5.04 -14.67
CA LYS A 122 0.43 -6.16 -14.19
C LYS A 122 1.19 -5.72 -12.94
N THR A 123 0.82 -6.26 -11.79
CA THR A 123 1.25 -5.79 -10.48
C THR A 123 2.17 -6.79 -9.79
N LEU A 124 3.37 -6.35 -9.39
CA LEU A 124 4.26 -7.12 -8.51
C LEU A 124 4.16 -6.64 -7.06
N ILE A 125 3.67 -7.54 -6.23
CA ILE A 125 3.57 -7.45 -4.78
C ILE A 125 4.76 -8.21 -4.20
N ILE A 126 5.46 -7.69 -3.18
CA ILE A 126 6.69 -8.28 -2.66
C ILE A 126 6.61 -8.35 -1.11
N GLY A 127 5.56 -9.00 -0.64
CA GLY A 127 5.28 -9.11 0.78
C GLY A 127 4.30 -10.23 1.03
N ALA A 128 4.28 -10.71 2.26
CA ALA A 128 3.37 -11.77 2.67
C ALA A 128 2.78 -11.52 4.05
N ALA A 129 2.74 -10.26 4.48
CA ALA A 129 1.85 -9.81 5.55
C ALA A 129 0.40 -9.77 5.04
N TYR A 130 -0.57 -9.67 5.95
CA TYR A 130 -2.00 -9.70 5.60
C TYR A 130 -2.37 -8.66 4.53
N ILE A 131 -1.92 -7.41 4.65
CA ILE A 131 -2.19 -6.34 3.66
C ILE A 131 -1.63 -6.68 2.27
N ALA A 132 -0.51 -7.41 2.20
CA ALA A 132 0.06 -7.83 0.92
C ALA A 132 -0.80 -8.87 0.20
N LEU A 133 -1.26 -9.89 0.94
CA LEU A 133 -2.13 -10.94 0.38
C LEU A 133 -3.55 -10.41 0.13
N GLU A 134 -4.01 -9.47 0.94
CA GLU A 134 -5.26 -8.74 0.75
C GLU A 134 -5.26 -7.93 -0.55
N CYS A 135 -4.24 -7.10 -0.76
CA CYS A 135 -4.04 -6.36 -2.02
C CYS A 135 -3.90 -7.29 -3.21
N ALA A 136 -3.15 -8.39 -3.08
CA ALA A 136 -3.00 -9.37 -4.15
C ALA A 136 -4.34 -9.98 -4.56
N SER A 137 -5.12 -10.43 -3.58
CA SER A 137 -6.43 -11.02 -3.79
C SER A 137 -7.40 -10.04 -4.46
N PHE A 138 -7.54 -8.80 -3.96
CA PHE A 138 -8.50 -7.88 -4.58
C PHE A 138 -8.04 -7.38 -5.95
N LEU A 139 -6.75 -7.13 -6.18
CA LEU A 139 -6.28 -6.69 -7.51
C LEU A 139 -6.48 -7.79 -8.55
N HIS A 140 -6.19 -9.04 -8.21
CA HIS A 140 -6.41 -10.21 -9.07
C HIS A 140 -7.89 -10.38 -9.42
N HIS A 141 -8.78 -10.36 -8.43
CA HIS A 141 -10.23 -10.47 -8.65
C HIS A 141 -10.85 -9.25 -9.37
N LEU A 142 -10.12 -8.14 -9.50
CA LEU A 142 -10.48 -7.00 -10.36
C LEU A 142 -9.89 -7.10 -11.78
N GLY A 143 -9.28 -8.23 -12.14
CA GLY A 143 -8.79 -8.55 -13.48
C GLY A 143 -7.33 -8.18 -13.76
N ASN A 144 -6.53 -7.86 -12.74
CA ASN A 144 -5.11 -7.53 -12.91
C ASN A 144 -4.24 -8.80 -12.89
N ASP A 145 -3.15 -8.84 -13.67
CA ASP A 145 -2.14 -9.90 -13.56
C ASP A 145 -1.27 -9.65 -12.32
N VAL A 146 -1.50 -10.42 -11.26
CA VAL A 146 -0.84 -10.24 -9.95
C VAL A 146 0.21 -11.31 -9.70
N THR A 147 1.40 -10.86 -9.29
CA THR A 147 2.48 -11.71 -8.80
C THR A 147 2.89 -11.31 -7.38
N VAL A 148 3.15 -12.28 -6.50
CA VAL A 148 3.52 -12.08 -5.10
C VAL A 148 4.90 -12.71 -4.81
N MET A 149 5.92 -11.87 -4.63
CA MET A 149 7.26 -12.27 -4.22
C MET A 149 7.36 -12.36 -2.69
N ILE A 150 7.84 -13.49 -2.18
CA ILE A 150 7.91 -13.77 -0.75
C ILE A 150 9.34 -14.13 -0.37
N ARG A 151 9.90 -13.45 0.63
CA ARG A 151 11.27 -13.69 1.12
C ARG A 151 11.48 -15.04 1.80
N SER A 152 10.51 -15.49 2.59
CA SER A 152 10.66 -16.67 3.46
C SER A 152 9.37 -17.47 3.60
N ARG A 153 8.40 -16.98 4.39
CA ARG A 153 7.07 -17.61 4.54
C ARG A 153 5.93 -16.59 4.59
N PRO A 154 4.72 -16.95 4.16
CA PRO A 154 3.53 -16.14 4.38
C PRO A 154 3.15 -15.99 5.85
N LEU A 155 2.42 -14.90 6.12
CA LEU A 155 1.77 -14.54 7.38
C LEU A 155 2.62 -14.89 8.62
N ARG A 156 3.82 -14.31 8.70
CA ARG A 156 4.85 -14.67 9.70
C ARG A 156 4.37 -14.60 11.17
N THR A 157 3.40 -13.76 11.48
CA THR A 157 2.82 -13.60 12.83
C THR A 157 1.61 -14.50 13.10
N MET A 158 1.23 -15.34 12.13
CA MET A 158 0.09 -16.26 12.20
C MET A 158 0.55 -17.71 12.08
N ASP A 159 -0.42 -18.63 12.24
CA ASP A 159 -0.25 -20.06 12.04
C ASP A 159 0.34 -20.38 10.66
N HIS A 160 1.25 -21.35 10.63
CA HIS A 160 2.01 -21.72 9.43
C HIS A 160 1.12 -22.37 8.37
N GLN A 161 0.32 -23.35 8.78
CA GLN A 161 -0.53 -24.14 7.89
C GLN A 161 -1.64 -23.27 7.28
N CYS A 162 -2.22 -22.37 8.09
CA CYS A 162 -3.16 -21.37 7.59
C CYS A 162 -2.50 -20.43 6.55
N GLY A 163 -1.26 -20.02 6.79
CA GLY A 163 -0.51 -19.17 5.86
C GLY A 163 -0.21 -19.84 4.52
N GLU A 164 0.19 -21.11 4.54
CA GLU A 164 0.41 -21.93 3.35
C GLU A 164 -0.89 -22.16 2.58
N MET A 165 -1.96 -22.59 3.27
CA MET A 165 -3.27 -22.84 2.67
C MET A 165 -3.86 -21.60 1.99
N ILE A 166 -3.65 -20.40 2.54
CA ILE A 166 -4.07 -19.13 1.90
C ILE A 166 -3.30 -18.92 0.59
N CYS A 167 -1.99 -19.15 0.56
CA CYS A 167 -1.20 -19.06 -0.67
C CYS A 167 -1.62 -20.10 -1.71
N GLU A 168 -1.84 -21.37 -1.32
CA GLU A 168 -2.32 -22.43 -2.21
C GLU A 168 -3.68 -22.09 -2.85
N LEU A 169 -4.60 -21.52 -2.07
CA LEU A 169 -5.89 -21.06 -2.59
C LEU A 169 -5.74 -19.91 -3.58
N MET A 170 -4.88 -18.92 -3.27
CA MET A 170 -4.59 -17.80 -4.16
C MET A 170 -3.88 -18.25 -5.45
N GLU A 171 -2.97 -19.22 -5.39
CA GLU A 171 -2.32 -19.85 -6.55
C GLU A 171 -3.33 -20.57 -7.44
N ARG A 172 -4.22 -21.38 -6.84
CA ARG A 172 -5.32 -22.02 -7.56
C ARG A 172 -6.27 -21.01 -8.19
N ASP A 173 -6.44 -19.85 -7.56
CA ASP A 173 -7.23 -18.75 -8.10
C ASP A 173 -6.47 -17.97 -9.20
N GLY A 174 -5.17 -18.15 -9.36
CA GLY A 174 -4.38 -17.62 -10.48
C GLY A 174 -3.40 -16.50 -10.10
N VAL A 175 -3.25 -16.18 -8.82
CA VAL A 175 -2.18 -15.30 -8.33
C VAL A 175 -0.85 -16.04 -8.45
N LYS A 176 0.15 -15.43 -9.09
CA LYS A 176 1.48 -16.03 -9.24
C LYS A 176 2.32 -15.78 -8.00
N PHE A 177 3.22 -16.69 -7.62
CA PHE A 177 4.16 -16.46 -6.50
C PHE A 177 5.62 -16.66 -6.92
N ILE A 178 6.50 -15.80 -6.38
CA ILE A 178 7.97 -15.91 -6.52
C ILE A 178 8.57 -16.11 -5.13
N MET A 179 8.80 -17.37 -4.75
CA MET A 179 9.25 -17.73 -3.40
C MET A 179 10.33 -18.85 -3.43
N PRO A 180 11.32 -18.83 -2.52
CA PRO A 180 11.73 -17.70 -1.69
C PRO A 180 12.62 -16.73 -2.50
N ALA A 181 12.31 -15.44 -2.52
CA ALA A 181 13.05 -14.45 -3.30
C ALA A 181 13.10 -13.04 -2.67
N ASN A 182 14.10 -12.24 -3.04
CA ASN A 182 14.24 -10.84 -2.64
C ASN A 182 14.51 -9.95 -3.86
N PRO A 183 13.94 -8.72 -3.92
CA PRO A 183 14.32 -7.73 -4.91
C PRO A 183 15.76 -7.25 -4.67
N ARG A 184 16.44 -6.89 -5.75
CA ARG A 184 17.80 -6.30 -5.74
C ARG A 184 17.82 -4.87 -6.27
N SER A 185 17.07 -4.60 -7.33
CA SER A 185 16.91 -3.26 -7.89
C SER A 185 15.70 -3.20 -8.81
N PHE A 186 15.13 -2.01 -8.96
CA PHE A 186 14.12 -1.71 -9.97
C PHE A 186 14.65 -0.66 -10.95
N SER A 187 14.36 -0.82 -12.23
CA SER A 187 14.74 0.14 -13.26
C SER A 187 13.60 0.31 -14.26
N ALA A 188 13.17 1.56 -14.46
CA ALA A 188 12.26 1.92 -15.54
C ALA A 188 12.96 1.78 -16.90
N MET A 189 12.22 1.32 -17.92
CA MET A 189 12.71 1.25 -19.30
C MET A 189 12.22 2.47 -20.11
N GLU A 190 13.10 3.07 -20.94
CA GLU A 190 12.70 4.07 -21.95
C GLU A 190 12.25 3.34 -23.24
N LYS A 191 11.27 3.78 -24.06
CA LYS A 191 10.27 4.87 -24.04
C LYS A 191 9.25 4.59 -25.18
N PRO A 192 8.13 5.34 -25.29
CA PRO A 192 8.03 6.17 -26.50
C PRO A 192 7.57 7.62 -26.26
N ASN A 193 8.23 8.53 -26.99
CA ASN A 193 7.86 9.90 -27.35
C ASN A 193 7.59 10.98 -26.27
N LYS A 194 7.93 12.21 -26.66
CA LYS A 194 7.90 13.45 -25.87
C LYS A 194 6.63 13.65 -25.04
N LEU A 195 6.78 13.72 -23.72
CA LEU A 195 5.93 14.54 -22.86
C LEU A 195 6.64 15.87 -22.59
N GLU A 196 6.55 16.78 -23.56
CA GLU A 196 6.78 18.20 -23.28
C GLU A 196 5.73 18.65 -22.24
N ASN A 197 6.18 19.20 -21.11
CA ASN A 197 5.39 19.74 -19.99
C ASN A 197 4.90 18.80 -18.87
N ALA A 198 5.55 17.66 -18.62
CA ALA A 198 5.32 16.88 -17.38
C ALA A 198 6.09 17.46 -16.16
N LYS A 199 5.61 18.57 -15.57
CA LYS A 199 6.04 18.98 -14.22
C LYS A 199 5.46 18.03 -13.16
N GLU A 200 6.33 17.50 -12.30
CA GLU A 200 6.05 16.71 -11.09
C GLU A 200 5.05 15.54 -11.24
N CYS A 201 5.57 14.31 -11.27
CA CYS A 201 4.80 13.09 -11.02
C CYS A 201 5.63 12.15 -10.12
N ARG A 202 5.12 11.83 -8.93
CA ARG A 202 5.76 10.94 -7.94
C ARG A 202 5.12 9.52 -8.04
N PRO A 203 5.86 8.38 -8.05
CA PRO A 203 5.31 7.04 -8.37
C PRO A 203 5.46 5.97 -7.26
N GLY A 204 4.88 4.77 -7.44
CA GLY A 204 5.23 3.54 -6.70
C GLY A 204 4.10 2.66 -6.10
N ILE A 205 4.40 1.51 -5.41
CA ILE A 205 3.63 0.85 -4.28
C ILE A 205 4.48 -0.16 -3.41
N TRP A 206 4.14 -0.47 -2.14
CA TRP A 206 4.77 -1.42 -1.14
C TRP A 206 3.88 -1.71 0.10
N GLU A 207 4.04 -2.87 0.78
CA GLU A 207 3.82 -3.02 2.24
C GLU A 207 4.49 -4.20 3.02
N HIS A 208 5.00 -3.88 4.23
CA HIS A 208 4.99 -4.63 5.51
C HIS A 208 4.75 -3.59 6.63
N GLY A 209 4.12 -4.03 7.74
CA GLY A 209 4.36 -3.59 9.13
C GLY A 209 4.58 -2.09 9.42
N LYS A 210 3.65 -1.49 10.16
CA LYS A 210 3.78 -0.15 10.78
C LYS A 210 5.03 -0.06 11.67
N ASP A 211 6.09 0.60 11.21
CA ASP A 211 7.13 1.13 12.08
C ASP A 211 6.74 2.58 12.44
N ALA A 212 6.88 2.95 13.71
CA ALA A 212 6.52 4.27 14.21
C ALA A 212 7.62 5.32 13.94
N LYS A 213 8.86 4.88 13.60
CA LYS A 213 10.06 5.73 13.45
C LYS A 213 9.86 7.04 12.70
N GLU A 214 9.31 7.02 11.48
CA GLU A 214 9.17 8.25 10.68
C GLU A 214 8.06 9.18 11.20
N ASN A 215 7.02 8.60 11.84
CA ASN A 215 5.95 9.38 12.46
C ASN A 215 6.38 9.99 13.80
N ASP A 216 7.25 9.32 14.54
CA ASP A 216 7.64 9.69 15.91
C ASP A 216 9.04 10.34 15.98
N GLN A 217 9.72 10.54 14.84
CA GLN A 217 11.04 11.19 14.79
C GLN A 217 11.03 12.58 15.46
N PHE A 218 9.95 13.35 15.32
CA PHE A 218 9.81 14.65 15.99
C PHE A 218 9.71 14.54 17.53
N LEU A 219 9.28 13.39 18.06
CA LEU A 219 9.26 13.12 19.49
C LEU A 219 10.70 12.90 20.01
N HIS A 220 11.51 12.11 19.28
CA HIS A 220 12.93 11.95 19.58
C HIS A 220 13.69 13.28 19.51
N GLU A 221 13.49 14.04 18.44
CA GLU A 221 14.18 15.33 18.22
C GLU A 221 13.78 16.40 19.26
N SER A 222 12.56 16.32 19.82
CA SER A 222 12.13 17.20 20.91
C SER A 222 12.84 16.95 22.25
N GLY A 223 13.41 15.76 22.45
CA GLY A 223 13.99 15.32 23.72
C GLY A 223 13.00 15.13 24.88
N ALA A 224 11.72 15.48 24.69
CA ALA A 224 10.69 15.45 25.73
C ALA A 224 10.14 14.05 26.03
N ILE A 225 10.37 13.07 25.14
CA ILE A 225 9.75 11.74 25.22
C ILE A 225 10.75 10.67 24.79
N GLU A 226 10.99 9.69 25.66
CA GLU A 226 11.75 8.48 25.34
C GLU A 226 10.85 7.48 24.60
N VAL A 227 11.20 7.16 23.36
CA VAL A 227 10.42 6.28 22.47
C VAL A 227 11.21 5.00 22.19
N GLN A 228 10.58 3.84 22.40
CA GLN A 228 11.14 2.53 22.07
C GLN A 228 10.57 2.02 20.75
N HIS A 229 11.43 1.61 19.82
CA HIS A 229 11.02 1.10 18.50
C HIS A 229 11.02 -0.43 18.43
N ALA A 230 10.19 -0.97 17.53
CA ALA A 230 10.22 -2.38 17.12
C ALA A 230 10.56 -2.47 15.62
N ASP A 231 11.56 -3.27 15.26
CA ASP A 231 12.13 -3.28 13.91
C ASP A 231 11.35 -4.15 12.90
N GLY A 232 10.87 -3.55 11.81
CA GLY A 232 10.25 -4.26 10.68
C GLY A 232 10.65 -3.66 9.32
N LYS A 233 11.07 -4.50 8.35
CA LYS A 233 11.51 -4.11 6.99
C LYS A 233 10.88 -5.00 5.90
N VAL A 234 10.75 -4.50 4.66
CA VAL A 234 10.80 -5.18 3.33
C VAL A 234 10.52 -4.14 2.18
N THR A 235 10.09 -4.51 0.95
CA THR A 235 10.05 -3.70 -0.31
C THR A 235 9.07 -4.28 -1.36
N TRP A 236 8.38 -3.51 -2.27
CA TRP A 236 7.53 -3.84 -3.48
C TRP A 236 7.63 -2.64 -4.49
N ILE A 237 6.82 -2.55 -5.58
CA ILE A 237 7.06 -1.68 -6.77
C ILE A 237 5.79 -1.06 -7.44
N HIS A 238 5.94 0.10 -8.16
CA HIS A 238 5.28 0.48 -9.45
C HIS A 238 5.55 1.95 -9.93
N PRO A 239 6.20 2.28 -11.07
CA PRO A 239 6.04 3.58 -11.76
C PRO A 239 5.30 3.48 -13.08
N LYS A 240 4.95 4.65 -13.61
CA LYS A 240 4.53 4.85 -15.00
C LYS A 240 5.51 4.20 -15.99
N GLY A 241 5.07 3.16 -16.71
CA GLY A 241 5.82 2.46 -17.76
C GLY A 241 6.30 1.06 -17.36
N GLU A 242 6.99 0.39 -18.29
CA GLU A 242 7.56 -0.93 -18.02
C GLU A 242 8.76 -0.86 -17.05
N ILE A 243 8.77 -1.79 -16.08
CA ILE A 243 9.81 -1.91 -15.07
C ILE A 243 10.55 -3.22 -15.27
N GLU A 244 11.87 -3.17 -15.40
CA GLU A 244 12.69 -4.36 -15.17
C GLU A 244 12.95 -4.53 -13.68
N VAL A 245 12.59 -5.70 -13.17
CA VAL A 245 12.76 -6.08 -11.77
C VAL A 245 13.86 -7.12 -11.65
N LYS A 246 14.98 -6.75 -11.04
CA LYS A 246 16.08 -7.68 -10.76
C LYS A 246 15.91 -8.27 -9.37
N TYR A 247 15.91 -9.59 -9.28
CA TYR A 247 15.71 -10.33 -8.03
C TYR A 247 16.60 -11.58 -7.97
N GLU A 248 16.75 -12.12 -6.76
CA GLU A 248 17.43 -13.39 -6.52
C GLU A 248 16.55 -14.35 -5.72
N TYR A 249 16.72 -15.65 -5.97
CA TYR A 249 16.17 -16.69 -5.10
C TYR A 249 17.05 -16.84 -3.84
N ALA A 250 16.41 -16.96 -2.68
CA ALA A 250 17.10 -17.04 -1.38
C ALA A 250 17.68 -18.45 -1.06
N ASP A 251 17.19 -19.48 -1.76
CA ASP A 251 17.60 -20.88 -1.61
C ASP A 251 18.63 -21.33 -2.68
N GLN A 252 18.97 -22.63 -2.78
CA GLN A 252 20.09 -23.24 -3.53
C GLN A 252 20.33 -22.81 -4.99
N ARG A 253 19.44 -22.02 -5.60
CA ARG A 253 19.64 -21.28 -6.86
C ARG A 253 20.55 -20.03 -6.72
N LYS A 254 21.25 -19.89 -5.58
CA LYS A 254 22.19 -18.78 -5.26
C LYS A 254 23.15 -18.49 -6.42
N GLY A 255 23.25 -17.21 -6.79
CA GLY A 255 24.24 -16.69 -7.75
C GLY A 255 23.69 -16.35 -9.15
N LYS A 256 22.45 -16.73 -9.49
CA LYS A 256 21.79 -16.25 -10.73
C LYS A 256 20.78 -15.14 -10.40
N ILE A 257 21.14 -13.90 -10.74
CA ILE A 257 20.18 -12.80 -10.83
C ILE A 257 19.18 -13.15 -11.93
N GLN A 258 17.89 -12.99 -11.67
CA GLN A 258 16.83 -13.04 -12.67
C GLN A 258 16.31 -11.63 -12.91
N SER A 259 15.77 -11.37 -14.10
CA SER A 259 14.94 -10.21 -14.35
C SER A 259 13.61 -10.57 -14.98
N GLU A 260 12.59 -9.80 -14.64
CA GLU A 260 11.26 -9.89 -15.23
C GLU A 260 10.70 -8.47 -15.43
N CYS A 261 9.96 -8.29 -16.53
CA CYS A 261 9.31 -7.03 -16.86
C CYS A 261 7.86 -6.99 -16.35
N PHE A 262 7.46 -5.86 -15.75
CA PHE A 262 6.10 -5.60 -15.30
C PHE A 262 5.57 -4.34 -15.99
N ASP A 263 4.49 -4.47 -16.75
CA ASP A 263 3.77 -3.37 -17.40
C ASP A 263 2.68 -2.83 -16.47
N THR A 264 2.81 -1.56 -16.12
CA THR A 264 1.99 -0.84 -15.15
C THR A 264 0.73 -0.19 -15.73
N GLY A 265 0.44 -0.38 -17.02
CA GLY A 265 -0.85 -0.02 -17.62
C GLY A 265 -1.19 1.48 -17.55
N MET A 266 -0.56 2.29 -18.39
CA MET A 266 -0.83 3.73 -18.53
C MET A 266 -1.76 4.07 -19.69
#